data_AF-A0A944TQN4-F1
#
_entry.id   AF-A0A944TQN4-F1
#
_cell.length_a   1.000
_cell.length_b   1.000
_cell.length_c   1.000
_cell.angle_alpha   90.00
_cell.angle_beta   90.00
_cell.angle_gamma   90.00
#
_symmetry.space_group_name_H-M   'P 1'
#
loop_
_entity.id
_entity.type
_entity.pdbx_description
1 polymer ?
#
loop_
_entity_poly.entity_id
_entity_poly.type
_entity_poly.pdbx_seq_one_letter_code
_entity_poly.pdbx_strand_id
1 'polypeptide(L)'
;MNLKHVAIIMDGNGRWANQRSHQRVWGHVRGSHIVSEIVEEADELGIEALTLYTFSTENWSRPLLEVKILFKLLKKFILKERSRILKNQIRFKVIGDISELPEDTKNLVLALEEETKDLKGLKLTFAFGYGSRGEIIQSVNSFIANNPGTEISEGDITNRLFAPETGDVDLLIRTGGDQRISNFLLWQLAYAELYFTNTQWPEFGTSEFRSIVEEVSDRERRFGSVTSASSLEEATHQASKNKNSHSQSSRI
;
A
#
# COMPACT_ATOMS: atom_id res chain seq x y z
N MET A 1 -16.75 -2.45 8.10
CA MET A 1 -15.72 -1.63 7.42
C MET A 1 -15.69 -2.04 5.94
N ASN A 2 -15.68 -1.10 5.00
CA ASN A 2 -15.69 -1.39 3.54
C ASN A 2 -14.29 -1.34 2.90
N LEU A 3 -13.25 -1.08 3.69
CA LEU A 3 -11.86 -1.10 3.25
C LEU A 3 -11.29 -2.49 3.51
N LYS A 4 -10.96 -3.21 2.45
CA LYS A 4 -10.40 -4.56 2.48
C LYS A 4 -8.89 -4.54 2.39
N HIS A 5 -8.32 -3.69 1.53
CA HIS A 5 -6.89 -3.64 1.29
C HIS A 5 -6.33 -2.24 1.58
N VAL A 6 -5.51 -2.14 2.62
CA VAL A 6 -4.79 -0.91 2.96
C VAL A 6 -3.33 -1.04 2.57
N ALA A 7 -2.80 -0.04 1.88
CA ALA A 7 -1.38 0.05 1.52
C ALA A 7 -0.73 1.23 2.24
N ILE A 8 0.50 1.07 2.74
CA ILE A 8 1.18 2.12 3.51
C ILE A 8 2.59 2.39 2.98
N ILE A 9 2.87 3.65 2.64
CA ILE A 9 4.21 4.17 2.40
C ILE A 9 4.76 4.74 3.71
N MET A 10 5.68 4.00 4.32
CA MET A 10 6.26 4.29 5.64
C MET A 10 7.40 5.33 5.55
N ASP A 11 7.07 6.54 5.12
CA ASP A 11 8.04 7.61 4.89
C ASP A 11 8.26 8.49 6.14
N GLY A 12 9.39 9.20 6.19
CA GLY A 12 9.78 10.09 7.28
C GLY A 12 10.82 9.53 8.25
N ASN A 13 11.18 8.23 8.17
CA ASN A 13 12.16 7.59 9.06
C ASN A 13 13.49 8.36 9.18
N GLY A 14 14.13 8.69 8.05
CA GLY A 14 15.41 9.41 8.07
C GLY A 14 15.28 10.86 8.55
N ARG A 15 14.17 11.54 8.21
CA ARG A 15 13.89 12.92 8.66
C ARG A 15 13.73 12.97 10.17
N TRP A 16 12.97 12.02 10.73
CA TRP A 16 12.75 11.87 12.16
C TRP A 16 14.03 11.72 12.98
N ALA A 17 14.95 10.88 12.50
CA ALA A 17 16.24 10.67 13.15
C ALA A 17 17.14 11.91 13.06
N ASN A 18 17.20 12.53 11.88
CA ASN A 18 18.02 13.72 11.66
C ASN A 18 17.58 14.90 12.54
N GLN A 19 16.27 15.10 12.72
CA GLN A 19 15.71 16.14 13.62
C GLN A 19 16.11 15.95 15.08
N ARG A 20 16.54 14.73 15.45
CA ARG A 20 17.01 14.36 16.80
C ARG A 20 18.52 14.16 16.85
N SER A 21 19.26 14.65 15.85
CA SER A 21 20.72 14.51 15.74
C SER A 21 21.21 13.05 15.75
N HIS A 22 20.37 12.12 15.32
CA HIS A 22 20.70 10.70 15.18
C HIS A 22 20.93 10.32 13.71
N GLN A 23 21.69 9.25 13.49
CA GLN A 23 21.83 8.65 12.17
C GLN A 23 20.48 8.13 11.66
N ARG A 24 20.22 8.23 10.35
CA ARG A 24 18.98 7.79 9.68
C ARG A 24 18.48 6.41 10.09
N VAL A 25 19.42 5.49 10.34
CA VAL A 25 19.13 4.12 10.80
C VAL A 25 18.26 4.07 12.06
N TRP A 26 18.44 5.00 13.00
CA TRP A 26 17.66 5.03 14.24
C TRP A 26 16.16 5.23 13.98
N GLY A 27 15.82 6.01 12.95
CA GLY A 27 14.45 6.17 12.50
C GLY A 27 13.87 4.84 12.01
N HIS A 28 14.62 4.09 11.21
CA HIS A 28 14.19 2.77 10.75
C HIS A 28 14.02 1.76 11.88
N VAL A 29 14.89 1.78 12.91
CA VAL A 29 14.76 0.93 14.09
C VAL A 29 13.50 1.30 14.90
N ARG A 30 13.20 2.59 15.08
CA ARG A 30 11.95 3.00 15.73
C ARG A 30 10.74 2.60 14.87
N GLY A 31 10.81 2.86 13.57
CA GLY A 31 9.78 2.51 12.59
C GLY A 31 9.45 1.03 12.54
N SER A 32 10.41 0.13 12.78
CA SER A 32 10.11 -1.31 12.80
C SER A 32 9.22 -1.73 13.98
N HIS A 33 9.18 -0.96 15.07
CA HIS A 33 8.26 -1.20 16.17
C HIS A 33 6.84 -0.82 15.77
N ILE A 34 6.69 0.32 15.09
CA ILE A 34 5.41 0.80 14.55
C ILE A 34 4.81 -0.22 13.58
N VAL A 35 5.62 -0.89 12.75
CA VAL A 35 5.15 -1.97 11.87
C VAL A 35 4.40 -3.04 12.66
N SER A 36 4.97 -3.53 13.77
CA SER A 36 4.32 -4.57 14.58
C SER A 36 2.98 -4.12 15.15
N GLU A 37 2.87 -2.87 15.58
CA GLU A 37 1.65 -2.27 16.15
C GLU A 37 0.57 -2.08 15.08
N ILE A 38 0.94 -1.58 13.90
CA ILE A 38 0.00 -1.37 12.79
C ILE A 38 -0.51 -2.69 12.21
N VAL A 39 0.33 -3.73 12.15
CA VAL A 39 -0.11 -5.07 11.72
C VAL A 39 -1.17 -5.64 12.65
N GLU A 40 -1.00 -5.47 13.96
CA GLU A 40 -1.97 -5.92 14.97
C GLU A 40 -3.28 -5.14 14.86
N GLU A 41 -3.17 -3.82 14.77
CA GLU A 41 -4.33 -2.94 14.63
C GLU A 41 -5.12 -3.25 13.34
N ALA A 42 -4.43 -3.55 12.23
CA ALA A 42 -5.09 -3.91 10.98
C ALA A 42 -5.84 -5.24 11.07
N ASP A 43 -5.25 -6.23 11.75
CA ASP A 43 -5.87 -7.53 12.03
C ASP A 43 -7.11 -7.35 12.92
N GLU A 44 -7.02 -6.53 13.98
CA GLU A 44 -8.14 -6.21 14.88
C GLU A 44 -9.28 -5.44 14.21
N LEU A 45 -8.95 -4.56 13.26
CA LEU A 45 -9.94 -3.82 12.46
C LEU A 45 -10.63 -4.70 11.40
N GLY A 46 -10.17 -5.94 11.20
CA GLY A 46 -10.71 -6.86 10.20
C GLY A 46 -10.35 -6.48 8.76
N ILE A 47 -9.22 -5.79 8.57
CA ILE A 47 -8.67 -5.51 7.23
C ILE A 47 -8.23 -6.85 6.60
N GLU A 48 -8.64 -7.11 5.36
CA GLU A 48 -8.34 -8.38 4.68
C GLU A 48 -6.89 -8.44 4.17
N ALA A 49 -6.32 -7.31 3.77
CA ALA A 49 -4.96 -7.20 3.24
C ALA A 49 -4.26 -5.91 3.68
N LEU A 50 -2.99 -6.04 4.09
CA LEU A 50 -2.13 -4.91 4.44
C LEU A 50 -0.82 -5.01 3.64
N THR A 51 -0.54 -4.03 2.80
CA THR A 51 0.72 -3.97 2.03
C THR A 51 1.60 -2.81 2.48
N LEU A 52 2.79 -3.12 3.01
CA LEU A 52 3.74 -2.13 3.52
C LEU A 52 4.90 -1.90 2.56
N TYR A 53 5.18 -0.63 2.22
CA TYR A 53 6.32 -0.30 1.37
C TYR A 53 7.61 -0.24 2.18
N THR A 54 8.26 -1.41 2.34
CA THR A 54 9.41 -1.58 3.23
C THR A 54 10.75 -1.17 2.59
N PHE A 55 10.93 -1.41 1.29
CA PHE A 55 12.15 -1.08 0.55
C PHE A 55 11.85 -0.95 -0.96
N SER A 56 12.07 0.23 -1.55
CA SER A 56 11.86 0.45 -2.99
C SER A 56 13.04 0.05 -3.85
N THR A 57 12.83 -0.15 -5.16
CA THR A 57 13.91 -0.33 -6.15
C THR A 57 14.92 0.82 -6.11
N GLU A 58 14.47 2.06 -5.91
CA GLU A 58 15.34 3.23 -5.86
C GLU A 58 16.18 3.24 -4.57
N ASN A 59 15.79 2.49 -3.53
CA ASN A 59 16.55 2.41 -2.27
C ASN A 59 17.85 1.61 -2.41
N TRP A 60 18.05 0.88 -3.51
CA TRP A 60 19.35 0.27 -3.85
C TRP A 60 20.46 1.33 -4.01
N SER A 61 20.11 2.56 -4.36
CA SER A 61 21.08 3.68 -4.49
C SER A 61 21.56 4.26 -3.14
N ARG A 62 21.01 3.80 -2.01
CA ARG A 62 21.39 4.28 -0.68
C ARG A 62 22.75 3.73 -0.23
N PRO A 63 23.40 4.35 0.77
CA PRO A 63 24.66 3.83 1.30
C PRO A 63 24.54 2.36 1.74
N LEU A 64 25.52 1.53 1.37
CA LEU A 64 25.52 0.09 1.62
C LEU A 64 25.26 -0.29 3.09
N LEU A 65 25.75 0.52 4.02
CA LEU A 65 25.51 0.29 5.45
C LEU A 65 24.03 0.44 5.82
N GLU A 66 23.32 1.42 5.25
CA GLU A 66 21.88 1.62 5.47
C GLU A 66 21.09 0.42 4.91
N VAL A 67 21.41 -0.01 3.69
CA VAL A 67 20.80 -1.19 3.04
C VAL A 67 20.97 -2.45 3.89
N LYS A 68 22.20 -2.73 4.36
CA LYS A 68 22.48 -3.90 5.23
C LYS A 68 21.70 -3.86 6.54
N ILE A 69 21.38 -2.68 7.07
CA ILE A 69 20.59 -2.59 8.30
C ILE A 69 19.11 -2.84 8.02
N LEU A 70 18.59 -2.38 6.87
CA LEU A 70 17.22 -2.70 6.45
C LEU A 70 17.02 -4.22 6.31
N PHE A 71 18.01 -4.95 5.78
CA PHE A 71 17.99 -6.42 5.74
C PHE A 71 17.93 -7.05 7.14
N LYS A 72 18.75 -6.53 8.08
CA LYS A 72 18.73 -7.00 9.47
C LYS A 72 17.41 -6.70 10.16
N LEU A 73 16.74 -5.60 9.84
CA LEU A 73 15.43 -5.25 10.39
C LEU A 73 14.35 -6.19 9.87
N LEU A 74 14.36 -6.52 8.57
CA LEU A 74 13.45 -7.54 8.00
C LEU A 74 13.64 -8.90 8.70
N LYS A 75 14.89 -9.36 8.83
CA LYS A 75 15.21 -10.60 9.56
C LYS A 75 14.68 -10.58 10.99
N LYS A 76 14.92 -9.48 11.72
CA LYS A 76 14.45 -9.32 13.12
C LYS A 76 12.93 -9.33 13.21
N PHE A 77 12.23 -8.67 12.29
CA PHE A 77 10.78 -8.69 12.22
C PHE A 77 10.28 -10.14 12.08
N ILE A 78 10.76 -10.87 11.07
CA ILE A 78 10.35 -12.27 10.82
C ILE A 78 10.56 -13.15 12.05
N LEU A 79 11.75 -13.09 12.67
CA LEU A 79 12.06 -13.92 13.84
C LEU A 79 11.20 -13.57 15.06
N LYS A 80 10.89 -12.30 15.26
CA LYS A 80 10.09 -11.83 16.40
C LYS A 80 8.60 -12.12 16.20
N GLU A 81 8.10 -11.91 14.98
CA GLU A 81 6.68 -11.85 14.68
C GLU A 81 6.10 -13.20 14.22
N ARG A 82 6.95 -14.17 13.85
CA ARG A 82 6.51 -15.49 13.36
C ARG A 82 5.47 -16.16 14.24
N SER A 83 5.70 -16.26 15.56
CA SER A 83 4.74 -16.90 16.47
C SER A 83 3.37 -16.20 16.48
N ARG A 84 3.36 -14.87 16.37
CA ARG A 84 2.14 -14.07 16.30
C ARG A 84 1.43 -14.26 14.95
N ILE A 85 2.18 -14.21 13.85
CA ILE A 85 1.68 -14.47 12.49
C ILE A 85 0.94 -15.81 12.42
N LEU A 86 1.54 -16.88 12.94
CA LEU A 86 0.93 -18.21 12.95
C LEU A 86 -0.31 -18.28 13.85
N LYS A 87 -0.21 -17.70 15.06
CA LYS A 87 -1.33 -17.66 16.02
C LYS A 87 -2.55 -16.94 15.43
N ASN A 88 -2.34 -15.84 14.73
CA ASN A 88 -3.39 -15.02 14.14
C ASN A 88 -3.79 -15.45 12.72
N GLN A 89 -3.27 -16.57 12.21
CA GLN A 89 -3.59 -17.08 10.88
C GLN A 89 -3.24 -16.08 9.75
N ILE A 90 -2.20 -15.25 9.96
CA ILE A 90 -1.77 -14.24 8.99
C ILE A 90 -1.04 -14.93 7.84
N ARG A 91 -1.44 -14.67 6.60
CA ARG A 91 -0.72 -15.09 5.39
C ARG A 91 0.34 -14.05 5.06
N PHE A 92 1.62 -14.41 5.21
CA PHE A 92 2.74 -13.50 4.98
C PHE A 92 3.31 -13.66 3.57
N LYS A 93 3.69 -12.55 2.95
CA LYS A 93 4.34 -12.51 1.64
C LYS A 93 5.29 -11.33 1.50
N VAL A 94 6.36 -11.51 0.75
CA VAL A 94 7.27 -10.46 0.29
C VAL A 94 7.18 -10.36 -1.22
N ILE A 95 7.02 -9.15 -1.74
CA ILE A 95 6.97 -8.87 -3.18
C ILE A 95 8.13 -7.97 -3.59
N GLY A 96 8.62 -8.14 -4.82
CA GLY A 96 9.77 -7.41 -5.37
C GLY A 96 11.05 -8.25 -5.45
N ASP A 97 12.18 -7.59 -5.65
CA ASP A 97 13.48 -8.26 -5.82
C ASP A 97 14.20 -8.45 -4.48
N ILE A 98 14.28 -9.71 -4.05
CA ILE A 98 14.98 -10.15 -2.84
C ILE A 98 16.32 -10.84 -3.16
N SER A 99 16.81 -10.78 -4.40
CA SER A 99 18.03 -11.47 -4.84
C SER A 99 19.26 -11.11 -3.99
N GLU A 100 19.40 -9.83 -3.66
CA GLU A 100 20.48 -9.23 -2.86
C GLU A 100 20.34 -9.43 -1.35
N LEU A 101 19.25 -10.04 -0.87
CA LEU A 101 19.15 -10.42 0.55
C LEU A 101 20.21 -11.46 0.91
N PRO A 102 20.84 -11.36 2.10
CA PRO A 102 21.66 -12.42 2.64
C PRO A 102 20.90 -13.75 2.65
N GLU A 103 21.58 -14.84 2.31
CA GLU A 103 20.97 -16.15 2.08
C GLU A 103 20.17 -16.64 3.30
N ASP A 104 20.67 -16.39 4.51
CA ASP A 104 19.96 -16.71 5.74
C ASP A 104 18.64 -15.94 5.92
N THR A 105 18.59 -14.69 5.44
CA THR A 105 17.40 -13.83 5.48
C THR A 105 16.40 -14.24 4.40
N LYS A 106 16.89 -14.54 3.19
CA LYS A 106 16.05 -15.05 2.09
C LYS A 106 15.38 -16.36 2.47
N ASN A 107 16.13 -17.30 3.06
CA ASN A 107 15.57 -18.57 3.52
C ASN A 107 14.51 -18.40 4.61
N LEU A 108 14.67 -17.43 5.52
CA LEU A 108 13.64 -17.11 6.53
C LEU A 108 12.37 -16.54 5.91
N VAL A 109 12.49 -15.67 4.90
CA VAL A 109 11.35 -15.14 4.14
C VAL A 109 10.60 -16.30 3.48
N LEU A 110 11.29 -17.09 2.65
CA LEU A 110 10.67 -18.18 1.89
C LEU A 110 10.02 -19.23 2.80
N ALA A 111 10.67 -19.57 3.92
CA ALA A 111 10.11 -20.51 4.88
C ALA A 111 8.82 -19.99 5.52
N LEU A 112 8.76 -18.71 5.87
CA LEU A 112 7.55 -18.12 6.48
C LEU A 112 6.42 -17.98 5.46
N GLU A 113 6.73 -17.62 4.21
CA GLU A 113 5.73 -17.58 3.14
C GLU A 113 5.11 -18.96 2.91
N GLU A 114 5.93 -20.01 2.82
CA GLU A 114 5.47 -21.37 2.61
C GLU A 114 4.65 -21.88 3.81
N GLU A 115 5.08 -21.60 5.03
CA GLU A 115 4.37 -21.97 6.26
C GLU A 115 3.00 -21.29 6.38
N THR A 116 2.84 -20.09 5.81
CA THR A 116 1.65 -19.26 5.97
C THR A 116 0.74 -19.21 4.74
N LYS A 117 1.13 -19.83 3.61
CA LYS A 117 0.46 -19.70 2.30
C LYS A 117 -1.03 -20.03 2.31
N ASP A 118 -1.45 -20.97 3.16
CA ASP A 118 -2.82 -21.47 3.22
C ASP A 118 -3.66 -20.81 4.32
N LEU A 119 -3.04 -19.99 5.18
CA LEU A 119 -3.71 -19.30 6.27
C LEU A 119 -4.71 -18.26 5.72
N LYS A 120 -5.79 -18.02 6.47
CA LYS A 120 -6.99 -17.30 6.00
C LYS A 120 -7.25 -15.97 6.69
N GLY A 121 -6.40 -15.56 7.62
CA GLY A 121 -6.45 -14.25 8.27
C GLY A 121 -5.87 -13.15 7.38
N LEU A 122 -5.38 -12.08 8.00
CA LEU A 122 -4.78 -10.94 7.30
C LEU A 122 -3.73 -11.38 6.27
N LYS A 123 -3.84 -10.85 5.04
CA LYS A 123 -2.79 -10.99 4.02
C LYS A 123 -1.77 -9.88 4.21
N LEU A 124 -0.68 -10.18 4.92
CA LEU A 124 0.38 -9.23 5.19
C LEU A 124 1.45 -9.30 4.10
N THR A 125 1.57 -8.23 3.30
CA THR A 125 2.54 -8.14 2.21
C THR A 125 3.61 -7.08 2.48
N PHE A 126 4.88 -7.45 2.40
CA PHE A 126 6.00 -6.52 2.45
C PHE A 126 6.55 -6.30 1.04
N ALA A 127 6.48 -5.08 0.55
CA ALA A 127 7.11 -4.71 -0.71
C ALA A 127 8.59 -4.38 -0.46
N PHE A 128 9.48 -5.27 -0.89
CA PHE A 128 10.92 -5.23 -0.65
C PHE A 128 11.69 -5.36 -1.96
N GLY A 129 12.59 -4.41 -2.25
CA GLY A 129 13.20 -4.30 -3.57
C GLY A 129 12.15 -4.10 -4.67
N TYR A 130 11.02 -3.47 -4.32
CA TYR A 130 9.82 -3.43 -5.15
C TYR A 130 9.68 -2.10 -5.89
N GLY A 131 9.23 -2.19 -7.14
CA GLY A 131 8.76 -1.06 -7.94
C GLY A 131 7.69 -1.52 -8.93
N SER A 132 6.55 -0.85 -8.95
CA SER A 132 5.37 -1.26 -9.70
C SER A 132 5.58 -1.29 -11.21
N ARG A 133 6.39 -0.37 -11.76
CA ARG A 133 6.80 -0.43 -13.17
C ARG A 133 7.49 -1.75 -13.51
N GLY A 134 8.36 -2.25 -12.62
CA GLY A 134 9.04 -3.54 -12.80
C GLY A 134 8.08 -4.72 -12.73
N GLU A 135 7.14 -4.70 -11.76
CA GLU A 135 6.08 -5.70 -11.62
C GLU A 135 5.22 -5.80 -12.88
N ILE A 136 4.80 -4.66 -13.45
CA ILE A 136 3.98 -4.62 -14.67
C ILE A 136 4.75 -5.21 -15.85
N ILE A 137 6.02 -4.81 -16.05
CA ILE A 137 6.87 -5.35 -17.12
C ILE A 137 7.02 -6.87 -16.98
N GLN A 138 7.27 -7.36 -15.76
CA GLN A 138 7.40 -8.79 -15.51
C GLN A 138 6.09 -9.56 -15.79
N SER A 139 4.96 -8.99 -15.39
CA SER A 139 3.62 -9.57 -15.62
C SER A 139 3.33 -9.70 -17.12
N VAL A 140 3.61 -8.64 -17.89
CA VAL A 140 3.44 -8.61 -19.35
C VAL A 140 4.38 -9.61 -20.05
N ASN A 141 5.66 -9.63 -19.69
CA ASN A 141 6.63 -10.57 -20.27
C ASN A 141 6.25 -12.03 -19.97
N SER A 142 5.78 -12.31 -18.75
CA SER A 142 5.28 -13.63 -18.35
C SER A 142 4.05 -14.04 -19.15
N PHE A 143 3.12 -13.11 -19.42
CA PHE A 143 1.97 -13.39 -20.28
C PHE A 143 2.39 -13.77 -21.70
N ILE A 144 3.22 -12.93 -22.35
CA ILE A 144 3.65 -13.12 -23.74
C ILE A 144 4.40 -14.43 -23.92
N ALA A 145 5.29 -14.79 -22.98
CA ALA A 145 6.07 -16.02 -23.04
C ALA A 145 5.20 -17.28 -23.05
N ASN A 146 4.03 -17.24 -22.38
CA ASN A 146 3.12 -18.37 -22.26
C ASN A 146 1.94 -18.32 -23.25
N ASN A 147 1.68 -17.18 -23.89
CA ASN A 147 0.52 -16.94 -24.76
C ASN A 147 0.90 -16.17 -26.05
N PRO A 148 1.83 -16.69 -26.86
CA PRO A 148 2.33 -15.98 -28.04
C PRO A 148 1.19 -15.67 -29.02
N GLY A 149 1.11 -14.43 -29.49
CA GLY A 149 0.10 -13.98 -30.46
C GLY A 149 -1.30 -13.74 -29.88
N THR A 150 -1.47 -13.82 -28.56
CA THR A 150 -2.74 -13.52 -27.88
C THR A 150 -2.76 -12.08 -27.40
N GLU A 151 -3.90 -11.39 -27.53
CA GLU A 151 -4.11 -10.05 -26.96
C GLU A 151 -4.22 -10.14 -25.44
N ILE A 152 -3.56 -9.23 -24.73
CA ILE A 152 -3.53 -9.21 -23.27
C ILE A 152 -4.72 -8.43 -22.71
N SER A 153 -5.36 -8.96 -21.68
CA SER A 153 -6.42 -8.25 -20.94
C SER A 153 -5.92 -7.64 -19.63
N GLU A 154 -6.70 -6.74 -19.02
CA GLU A 154 -6.43 -6.24 -17.66
C GLU A 154 -6.45 -7.37 -16.62
N GLY A 155 -7.33 -8.37 -16.81
CA GLY A 155 -7.39 -9.55 -15.96
C GLY A 155 -6.13 -10.40 -16.05
N ASP A 156 -5.52 -10.47 -17.23
CA ASP A 156 -4.27 -11.21 -17.43
C ASP A 156 -3.09 -10.59 -16.70
N ILE A 157 -3.02 -9.26 -16.65
CA ILE A 157 -2.02 -8.53 -15.88
C ILE A 157 -2.30 -8.73 -14.39
N THR A 158 -3.54 -8.48 -13.96
CA THR A 158 -3.96 -8.55 -12.54
C THR A 158 -3.61 -9.91 -11.92
N ASN A 159 -3.91 -11.01 -12.61
CA ASN A 159 -3.63 -12.37 -12.14
C ASN A 159 -2.13 -12.74 -12.12
N ARG A 160 -1.26 -11.91 -12.72
CA ARG A 160 0.19 -12.14 -12.84
C ARG A 160 1.04 -11.15 -12.05
N LEU A 161 0.42 -10.21 -11.35
CA LEU A 161 1.09 -9.37 -10.35
C LEU A 161 1.70 -10.23 -9.24
N PHE A 162 2.52 -9.66 -8.38
CA PHE A 162 3.21 -10.45 -7.36
C PHE A 162 2.28 -11.04 -6.31
N ALA A 163 1.19 -10.35 -5.98
CA ALA A 163 0.23 -10.77 -4.96
C ALA A 163 -1.22 -10.54 -5.41
N PRO A 164 -1.72 -11.23 -6.45
CA PRO A 164 -3.08 -11.06 -6.95
C PRO A 164 -4.14 -11.34 -5.87
N GLU A 165 -3.81 -12.16 -4.88
CA GLU A 165 -4.70 -12.52 -3.77
C GLU A 165 -5.10 -11.35 -2.86
N THR A 166 -4.36 -10.22 -2.88
CA THR A 166 -4.69 -9.04 -2.06
C THR A 166 -5.75 -8.16 -2.71
N GLY A 167 -5.97 -8.27 -4.02
CA GLY A 167 -6.91 -7.44 -4.76
C GLY A 167 -6.45 -5.98 -4.89
N ASP A 168 -7.34 -5.14 -5.42
CA ASP A 168 -7.11 -3.70 -5.56
C ASP A 168 -6.95 -3.03 -4.19
N VAL A 169 -6.18 -1.95 -4.16
CA VAL A 169 -5.98 -1.16 -2.93
C VAL A 169 -7.17 -0.26 -2.73
N ASP A 170 -7.71 -0.29 -1.53
CA ASP A 170 -8.80 0.57 -1.13
C ASP A 170 -8.33 1.94 -0.64
N LEU A 171 -7.26 1.92 0.14
CA LEU A 171 -6.70 3.09 0.80
C LEU A 171 -5.17 3.02 0.76
N LEU A 172 -4.54 4.04 0.20
CA LEU A 172 -3.13 4.32 0.35
C LEU A 172 -2.93 5.35 1.46
N ILE A 173 -2.17 5.00 2.49
CA ILE A 173 -1.67 5.95 3.49
C ILE A 173 -0.21 6.24 3.20
N ARG A 174 0.18 7.51 3.18
CA ARG A 174 1.59 7.91 3.15
C ARG A 174 1.90 8.86 4.28
N THR A 175 2.92 8.51 5.06
CA THR A 175 3.43 9.32 6.18
C THR A 175 4.51 10.31 5.72
N GLY A 176 4.85 11.25 6.59
CA GLY A 176 6.01 12.12 6.45
C GLY A 176 5.82 13.34 5.53
N GLY A 177 4.60 13.65 5.11
CA GLY A 177 4.22 14.90 4.44
C GLY A 177 4.41 14.94 2.91
N ASP A 178 5.07 13.95 2.33
CA ASP A 178 5.24 13.88 0.87
C ASP A 178 3.96 13.41 0.18
N GLN A 179 3.49 14.13 -0.84
CA GLN A 179 2.26 13.82 -1.57
C GLN A 179 2.55 13.19 -2.95
N ARG A 180 3.02 11.95 -2.94
CA ARG A 180 3.30 11.17 -4.16
C ARG A 180 3.27 9.67 -3.89
N ILE A 181 3.10 8.86 -4.93
CA ILE A 181 3.00 7.39 -4.82
C ILE A 181 4.37 6.70 -4.85
N SER A 182 5.36 7.32 -5.51
CA SER A 182 6.76 6.81 -5.55
C SER A 182 6.89 5.39 -6.10
N ASN A 183 6.24 5.07 -7.22
CA ASN A 183 6.34 3.76 -7.91
C ASN A 183 5.81 2.58 -7.06
N PHE A 184 4.95 2.85 -6.08
CA PHE A 184 4.28 1.84 -5.27
C PHE A 184 2.93 1.45 -5.89
N LEU A 185 2.66 0.16 -6.10
CA LEU A 185 1.34 -0.41 -6.45
C LEU A 185 0.53 0.38 -7.52
N LEU A 186 1.16 0.87 -8.58
CA LEU A 186 0.53 1.79 -9.55
C LEU A 186 -0.72 1.18 -10.21
N TRP A 187 -0.69 -0.13 -10.50
CA TRP A 187 -1.84 -0.84 -11.05
C TRP A 187 -2.96 -0.97 -10.02
N GLN A 188 -2.62 -1.47 -8.84
CA GLN A 188 -3.57 -1.77 -7.76
C GLN A 188 -4.18 -0.50 -7.14
N LEU A 189 -3.54 0.67 -7.31
CA LEU A 189 -3.99 1.97 -6.78
C LEU A 189 -4.94 2.73 -7.70
N ALA A 190 -5.31 2.19 -8.87
CA ALA A 190 -6.04 2.94 -9.91
C ALA A 190 -7.30 3.67 -9.39
N TYR A 191 -7.99 3.10 -8.40
CA TYR A 191 -9.19 3.68 -7.77
C TYR A 191 -9.08 3.85 -6.25
N ALA A 192 -7.86 3.79 -5.71
CA ALA A 192 -7.65 3.90 -4.27
C ALA A 192 -7.91 5.32 -3.76
N GLU A 193 -8.44 5.43 -2.54
CA GLU A 193 -8.39 6.67 -1.78
C GLU A 193 -6.93 6.93 -1.36
N LEU A 194 -6.47 8.17 -1.50
CA LEU A 194 -5.09 8.56 -1.17
C LEU A 194 -5.11 9.48 0.05
N TYR A 195 -4.51 9.03 1.15
CA TYR A 195 -4.39 9.79 2.38
C TYR A 195 -2.93 10.12 2.69
N PHE A 196 -2.63 11.40 2.88
CA PHE A 196 -1.30 11.90 3.16
C PHE A 196 -1.27 12.59 4.53
N THR A 197 -0.41 12.11 5.44
CA THR A 197 -0.22 12.72 6.76
C THR A 197 1.18 13.32 6.88
N ASN A 198 1.29 14.43 7.63
CA ASN A 198 2.56 15.03 7.99
C ASN A 198 3.30 14.23 9.07
N THR A 199 2.60 13.38 9.83
CA THR A 199 3.19 12.51 10.84
C THR A 199 4.27 11.65 10.21
N GLN A 200 5.48 11.66 10.76
CA GLN A 200 6.57 10.82 10.29
C GLN A 200 6.38 9.39 10.79
N TRP A 201 6.73 8.38 9.99
CA TRP A 201 6.49 6.96 10.32
C TRP A 201 6.87 6.55 11.76
N PRO A 202 8.01 6.96 12.35
CA PRO A 202 8.35 6.62 13.73
C PRO A 202 7.40 7.14 14.83
N GLU A 203 6.51 8.06 14.49
CA GLU A 203 5.49 8.68 15.35
C GLU A 203 4.05 8.31 14.95
N PHE A 204 3.89 7.57 13.85
CA PHE A 204 2.57 7.14 13.36
C PHE A 204 2.05 6.01 14.25
N GLY A 205 1.06 6.29 15.10
CA GLY A 205 0.50 5.32 16.05
C GLY A 205 -0.79 4.66 15.58
N THR A 206 -1.22 3.62 16.29
CA THR A 206 -2.46 2.88 15.99
C THR A 206 -3.71 3.75 16.04
N SER A 207 -3.76 4.73 16.95
CA SER A 207 -4.88 5.68 17.06
C SER A 207 -5.04 6.56 15.81
N GLU A 208 -3.93 7.05 15.24
CA GLU A 208 -3.98 7.80 13.98
C GLU A 208 -4.37 6.88 12.81
N PHE A 209 -3.80 5.68 12.76
CA PHE A 209 -4.16 4.68 11.75
C PHE A 209 -5.66 4.36 11.75
N ARG A 210 -6.23 4.03 12.93
CA ARG A 210 -7.66 3.77 13.11
C ARG A 210 -8.50 4.95 12.67
N SER A 211 -8.16 6.17 13.11
CA SER A 211 -8.88 7.38 12.73
C SER A 211 -8.91 7.60 11.21
N ILE A 212 -7.79 7.34 10.52
CA ILE A 212 -7.71 7.47 9.07
C ILE A 212 -8.60 6.43 8.38
N VAL A 213 -8.53 5.17 8.83
CA VAL A 213 -9.31 4.07 8.25
C VAL A 213 -10.81 4.32 8.44
N GLU A 214 -11.23 4.82 9.60
CA GLU A 214 -12.61 5.22 9.90
C GLU A 214 -13.07 6.39 9.00
N GLU A 215 -12.27 7.48 8.93
CA GLU A 215 -12.60 8.65 8.10
C GLU A 215 -12.79 8.28 6.63
N VAL A 216 -11.93 7.42 6.08
CA VAL A 216 -12.00 7.00 4.68
C VAL A 216 -13.15 6.03 4.44
N SER A 217 -13.47 5.18 5.43
CA SER A 217 -14.58 4.23 5.31
C SER A 217 -15.95 4.92 5.15
N ASP A 218 -16.09 6.14 5.67
CA ASP A 218 -17.32 6.93 5.59
C ASP A 218 -17.49 7.69 4.25
N ARG A 219 -16.49 7.67 3.37
CA ARG A 219 -16.55 8.35 2.07
C ARG A 219 -17.37 7.57 1.05
N GLU A 220 -18.27 8.26 0.34
CA GLU A 220 -18.98 7.67 -0.81
C GLU A 220 -18.03 7.43 -1.98
N ARG A 221 -17.81 6.16 -2.33
CA ARG A 221 -17.05 5.78 -3.52
C ARG A 221 -17.91 5.82 -4.77
N ARG A 222 -17.53 6.67 -5.71
CA ARG A 222 -18.33 6.91 -6.92
C ARG A 222 -17.88 6.13 -8.14
N PHE A 223 -16.63 5.64 -8.24
CA PHE A 223 -16.12 4.86 -9.40
C PHE A 223 -16.60 5.39 -10.78
N GLY A 224 -16.67 6.71 -10.95
CA GLY A 224 -17.21 7.35 -12.17
C GLY A 224 -18.73 7.29 -12.36
N SER A 225 -19.47 6.63 -11.48
CA SER A 225 -20.93 6.63 -11.41
C SER A 225 -21.44 7.93 -10.80
N VAL A 226 -22.32 8.62 -11.53
CA VAL A 226 -23.02 9.81 -11.03
C VAL A 226 -24.22 9.32 -10.22
N THR A 227 -24.22 9.57 -8.91
CA THR A 227 -25.32 9.18 -7.98
C THR A 227 -26.65 9.85 -8.28
N SER A 228 -26.66 10.90 -9.10
CA SER A 228 -27.86 11.42 -9.74
C SER A 228 -27.93 10.93 -11.17
N ALA A 229 -28.70 9.87 -11.42
CA ALA A 229 -29.36 9.71 -12.69
C ALA A 229 -30.45 10.78 -12.82
N SER A 230 -30.08 12.07 -12.79
CA SER A 230 -30.89 13.04 -13.49
C SER A 230 -30.69 12.69 -14.96
N SER A 231 -31.76 12.33 -15.65
CA SER A 231 -31.72 12.22 -17.11
C SER A 231 -31.01 13.44 -17.69
N LEU A 232 -30.30 13.29 -18.82
CA LEU A 232 -29.69 14.42 -19.54
C LEU A 232 -30.70 15.56 -19.74
N GLU A 233 -31.98 15.21 -19.89
CA GLU A 233 -33.11 16.15 -19.98
C GLU A 233 -33.35 16.91 -18.67
N GLU A 234 -33.37 16.26 -17.51
CA GLU A 234 -33.47 16.92 -16.20
C GLU A 234 -32.27 17.80 -15.90
N ALA A 235 -31.05 17.34 -16.21
CA ALA A 235 -29.84 18.15 -16.06
C ALA A 235 -29.88 19.40 -16.96
N THR A 236 -30.37 19.26 -18.19
CA THR A 236 -30.54 20.37 -19.15
C THR A 236 -31.65 21.34 -18.71
N HIS A 237 -32.74 20.82 -18.14
CA HIS A 237 -33.84 21.63 -17.61
C HIS A 237 -33.43 22.38 -16.34
N GLN A 238 -32.62 21.77 -15.47
CA GLN A 238 -32.04 22.39 -14.27
C GLN A 238 -31.04 23.49 -14.68
N ALA A 239 -30.16 23.21 -15.64
CA ALA A 239 -29.21 24.19 -16.18
C ALA A 239 -29.91 25.40 -16.82
N SER A 240 -31.03 25.18 -17.52
CA SER A 240 -31.85 26.25 -18.11
C SER A 240 -32.55 27.10 -17.05
N LYS A 241 -33.07 26.47 -15.98
CA LYS A 241 -33.65 27.20 -14.83
C LYS A 241 -32.58 28.03 -14.11
N ASN A 242 -31.39 27.49 -13.92
CA ASN A 242 -30.27 28.19 -13.27
C ASN A 242 -29.82 29.42 -14.09
N LYS A 243 -29.72 29.30 -15.43
CA LYS A 243 -29.44 30.45 -16.32
C LYS A 243 -30.49 31.56 -16.24
N ASN A 244 -31.78 31.21 -16.17
CA ASN A 244 -32.86 32.19 -16.07
C ASN A 244 -32.95 32.89 -14.70
N SER A 245 -32.49 32.23 -13.63
CA SER A 245 -32.38 32.86 -12.30
C SER A 245 -31.26 33.91 -12.24
N HIS A 246 -30.14 33.68 -12.94
CA HIS A 246 -29.01 34.61 -12.97
C HIS A 246 -29.26 35.85 -13.84
N SER A 247 -30.11 35.76 -14.87
CA SER A 247 -30.48 36.91 -15.71
C SER A 247 -31.47 37.88 -15.02
N GLN A 248 -32.19 37.43 -13.99
CA GLN A 248 -33.05 38.29 -13.16
C GLN A 248 -32.28 38.98 -12.03
N SER A 249 -31.20 38.39 -11.51
CA SER A 249 -30.38 38.98 -10.44
C SER A 249 -29.36 40.03 -10.93
N SER A 250 -29.25 40.23 -12.25
CA SER A 250 -28.34 41.21 -12.87
C SER A 250 -29.06 42.47 -13.41
N ARG A 251 -30.33 42.64 -13.04
CA ARG A 251 -31.11 43.88 -13.23
C ARG A 251 -31.53 44.47 -11.87
N ILE A 252 -30.54 44.82 -11.04
CA ILE A 252 -30.68 45.82 -9.97
C ILE A 252 -29.39 46.63 -9.97
#